data_AF-A0A268U7I7-F1
#
_entry.id   AF-A0A268U7I7-F1
#
_cell.length_a   1.000
_cell.length_b   1.000
_cell.length_c   1.000
_cell.angle_alpha   90.00
_cell.angle_beta   90.00
_cell.angle_gamma   90.00
#
_symmetry.space_group_name_H-M   'P 1'
#
loop_
_entity.id
_entity.type
_entity.pdbx_description
1 polymer ?
#
loop_
_entity_poly.entity_id
_entity_poly.type
_entity_poly.pdbx_seq_one_letter_code
_entity_poly.pdbx_strand_id
1 'polypeptide(L)'
;MELKYPLCKVYQNHIAKNNYMGEFIPLFETDSLDTAKSSIKFSLNNFLKMKRLYQGYFILIVKFEKMTLMFEATFNRKHIIDMNLIG
;
A
#
# COMPACT_ATOMS: atom_id res chain seq x y z
N MET A 1 -3.84 17.74 14.77
CA MET A 1 -2.97 16.69 14.21
C MET A 1 -3.10 16.78 12.69
N GLU A 2 -2.10 17.37 12.03
CA GLU A 2 -2.13 17.60 10.58
C GLU A 2 -1.90 16.28 9.84
N LEU A 3 -2.79 15.96 8.91
CA LEU A 3 -2.70 14.77 8.05
C LEU A 3 -1.49 14.89 7.12
N LYS A 4 -0.35 14.33 7.53
CA LYS A 4 0.79 14.10 6.64
C LYS A 4 0.45 12.93 5.71
N TYR A 5 0.11 13.24 4.46
CA TYR A 5 -0.14 12.23 3.44
C TYR A 5 1.11 11.37 3.25
N PRO A 6 1.01 10.04 3.24
CA PRO A 6 2.17 9.19 3.01
C PRO A 6 2.70 9.34 1.58
N LEU A 7 4.03 9.32 1.43
CA LEU A 7 4.67 9.24 0.12
C LEU A 7 4.57 7.80 -0.38
N CYS A 8 3.86 7.61 -1.50
CA CYS A 8 3.68 6.33 -2.15
C CYS A 8 4.39 6.33 -3.50
N LYS A 9 5.37 5.44 -3.69
CA LYS A 9 5.95 5.14 -5.00
C LYS A 9 5.50 3.75 -5.42
N VAL A 10 4.55 3.69 -6.35
CA VAL A 10 4.14 2.41 -6.95
C VAL A 10 4.97 2.18 -8.21
N TYR A 11 5.78 1.12 -8.17
CA TYR A 11 6.52 0.61 -9.32
C TYR A 11 5.71 -0.50 -9.99
N GLN A 12 5.29 -0.26 -11.22
CA GLN A 12 4.69 -1.31 -12.01
C GLN A 12 5.80 -2.23 -12.54
N ASN A 13 6.11 -3.30 -11.80
CA ASN A 13 6.99 -4.33 -12.31
C ASN A 13 6.22 -5.26 -13.24
N HIS A 14 6.76 -5.52 -14.43
CA HIS A 14 6.12 -6.34 -15.49
C HIS A 14 6.14 -7.86 -15.23
N ILE A 15 6.41 -8.30 -13.99
CA ILE A 15 6.65 -9.72 -13.65
C ILE A 15 5.39 -10.57 -13.89
N ALA A 16 4.20 -10.00 -13.70
CA ALA A 16 2.94 -10.56 -14.19
C ALA A 16 1.88 -9.46 -14.36
N LYS A 17 0.90 -9.67 -15.26
CA LYS A 17 -0.07 -8.66 -15.70
C LYS A 17 -0.86 -7.96 -14.56
N ASN A 18 -0.99 -8.62 -13.40
CA ASN A 18 -1.78 -8.14 -12.25
C ASN A 18 -0.98 -8.04 -10.94
N ASN A 19 0.36 -8.04 -11.02
CA ASN A 19 1.24 -7.92 -9.86
C ASN A 19 1.86 -6.53 -9.85
N TYR A 20 1.76 -5.84 -8.71
CA TYR A 20 2.27 -4.49 -8.56
C TYR A 20 3.23 -4.45 -7.38
N MET A 21 4.33 -3.70 -7.49
CA MET A 21 5.24 -3.49 -6.37
C MET A 21 5.12 -2.05 -5.90
N GLY A 22 4.91 -1.84 -4.60
CA GLY A 22 4.81 -0.51 -4.03
C GLY A 22 5.85 -0.31 -2.95
N GLU A 23 6.49 0.85 -2.93
CA GLU A 23 7.23 1.33 -1.78
C GLU A 23 6.43 2.46 -1.13
N PHE A 24 6.22 2.34 0.17
CA PHE A 24 5.44 3.29 0.95
C PHE A 24 6.29 3.81 2.10
N ILE A 25 6.41 5.13 2.18
CA ILE A 25 7.05 5.82 3.31
C ILE A 25 5.94 6.59 4.02
N PRO A 26 5.34 6.01 5.08
CA PRO A 26 4.39 6.73 5.91
C PRO A 26 5.05 7.98 6.50
N LEU A 27 4.52 9.17 6.21
CA LEU A 27 5.01 10.45 6.74
C LEU A 27 4.39 10.80 8.11
N PHE A 28 3.73 9.83 8.76
CA PHE A 28 3.09 10.01 10.05
C PHE A 28 3.85 9.22 11.11
N GLU A 29 4.13 9.87 12.25
CA GLU A 29 4.58 9.20 13.47
C GLU A 29 3.36 8.47 14.03
N THR A 30 3.30 7.15 13.81
CA THR A 30 2.32 6.31 14.50
C THR A 30 3.00 5.02 14.93
N ASP A 31 2.79 4.68 16.20
CA ASP A 31 3.21 3.40 16.76
C ASP A 31 2.22 2.28 16.42
N SER A 32 1.08 2.61 15.78
CA SER A 32 0.01 1.65 15.47
C SER A 32 0.08 1.13 14.04
N LEU A 33 0.32 -0.18 13.92
CA LEU A 33 0.29 -0.92 12.66
C LEU A 33 -1.06 -0.78 11.93
N ASP A 34 -2.16 -0.76 12.68
CA ASP A 34 -3.51 -0.68 12.10
C ASP A 34 -3.82 0.69 11.51
N THR A 35 -3.32 1.75 12.15
CA THR A 35 -3.39 3.12 11.61
C THR A 35 -2.57 3.21 10.31
N ALA A 36 -1.39 2.59 10.28
CA ALA A 36 -0.56 2.53 9.08
C ALA A 36 -1.27 1.78 7.94
N LYS A 37 -1.82 0.58 8.21
CA LYS A 37 -2.60 -0.20 7.25
C LYS A 37 -3.77 0.60 6.69
N SER A 38 -4.51 1.32 7.52
CA SER A 38 -5.65 2.14 7.10
C SER A 38 -5.24 3.26 6.15
N SER A 39 -4.16 3.98 6.44
CA SER A 39 -3.62 5.03 5.57
C SER A 39 -3.10 4.48 4.23
N ILE A 40 -2.38 3.35 4.27
CA ILE A 40 -1.91 2.66 3.06
C ILE A 40 -3.11 2.26 2.18
N LYS A 41 -4.11 1.64 2.79
CA LYS A 41 -5.34 1.19 2.12
C LYS A 41 -6.05 2.33 1.42
N PHE A 42 -6.18 3.49 2.07
CA PHE A 42 -6.77 4.69 1.49
C PHE A 42 -6.01 5.14 0.23
N SER A 43 -4.69 5.28 0.31
CA SER A 43 -3.85 5.70 -0.83
C SER A 43 -3.90 4.72 -2.00
N LEU A 44 -3.86 3.41 -1.72
CA LEU A 44 -3.94 2.38 -2.77
C LEU A 44 -5.30 2.37 -3.46
N ASN A 45 -6.40 2.54 -2.73
CA ASN A 45 -7.74 2.65 -3.33
C ASN A 45 -7.82 3.83 -4.31
N ASN A 46 -7.24 4.98 -3.96
CA ASN A 46 -7.20 6.14 -4.86
C ASN A 46 -6.35 5.84 -6.11
N PHE A 47 -5.19 5.22 -5.94
CA PHE A 47 -4.36 4.78 -7.05
C PHE A 47 -5.10 3.80 -7.99
N LEU A 48 -5.78 2.78 -7.44
CA LEU A 48 -6.55 1.80 -8.19
C LEU A 48 -7.67 2.45 -9.01
N LYS A 49 -8.35 3.45 -8.44
CA LYS A 49 -9.38 4.24 -9.15
C LYS A 49 -8.77 5.02 -10.31
N MET A 50 -7.64 5.71 -10.09
CA MET A 50 -6.97 6.51 -11.13
C MET A 50 -6.43 5.65 -12.28
N LYS A 51 -5.80 4.51 -11.96
CA LYS A 51 -5.21 3.60 -12.94
C LYS A 51 -6.19 2.62 -13.57
N ARG A 52 -7.46 2.62 -13.13
CA ARG A 52 -8.53 1.73 -13.61
C ARG A 52 -8.16 0.25 -13.48
N LEU A 53 -7.49 -0.13 -12.39
CA LEU A 53 -7.10 -1.51 -12.11
C LEU A 53 -8.24 -2.26 -11.41
N TYR A 54 -8.58 -3.44 -11.90
CA TYR A 54 -9.77 -4.17 -11.44
C TYR A 54 -9.49 -5.38 -10.56
N GLN A 55 -8.35 -6.05 -10.72
CA GLN A 55 -7.99 -7.20 -9.91
C GLN A 55 -6.47 -7.41 -9.87
N GLY A 56 -5.97 -7.92 -8.75
CA GLY A 56 -4.55 -8.21 -8.57
C GLY A 56 -4.13 -8.09 -7.12
N TYR A 57 -2.83 -7.97 -6.91
CA TYR A 57 -2.26 -7.71 -5.60
C TYR A 57 -1.05 -6.78 -5.68
N PHE A 58 -0.77 -6.12 -4.56
CA PHE A 58 0.46 -5.38 -4.35
C PHE A 58 1.37 -6.15 -3.40
N ILE A 59 2.66 -6.19 -3.70
CA ILE A 59 3.70 -6.42 -2.69
C ILE A 59 4.23 -5.05 -2.27
N LEU A 60 4.06 -4.72 -1.00
CA LEU A 60 4.34 -3.41 -0.44
C LEU A 60 5.51 -3.50 0.52
N ILE A 61 6.52 -2.67 0.31
CA ILE A 61 7.57 -2.42 1.30
C ILE A 61 7.21 -1.12 2.01
N VAL A 62 7.01 -1.19 3.32
CA VAL A 62 6.62 -0.05 4.16
C VAL A 62 7.76 0.27 5.12
N LYS A 63 8.36 1.46 4.96
CA LYS A 63 9.49 1.92 5.76
C LYS A 63 9.03 2.89 6.82
N PHE A 64 8.96 2.45 8.07
CA PHE A 64 8.83 3.30 9.24
C PHE A 64 10.23 3.77 9.68
N GLU A 65 10.29 4.76 10.57
CA GLU A 65 11.55 5.32 11.06
C GLU A 65 12.50 4.25 11.64
N LYS A 66 11.96 3.24 12.33
CA LYS A 66 12.73 2.19 13.03
C LYS A 66 12.45 0.76 12.54
N MET A 67 11.54 0.56 11.59
CA MET A 67 11.22 -0.77 11.08
C MET A 67 10.86 -0.75 9.61
N THR A 68 11.17 -1.84 8.91
CA THR A 68 10.66 -2.09 7.55
C THR A 68 9.75 -3.31 7.59
N LEU A 69 8.53 -3.16 7.09
CA LEU A 69 7.54 -4.23 7.01
C LEU A 69 7.20 -4.51 5.56
N MET A 70 6.84 -5.76 5.26
CA MET A 70 6.33 -6.15 3.95
C MET A 70 4.87 -6.57 4.06
N PHE A 71 4.04 -6.12 3.12
CA PHE A 71 2.62 -6.50 3.06
C PHE A 71 2.24 -7.02 1.68
N GLU A 72 1.35 -8.00 1.68
CA GLU A 72 0.56 -8.35 0.50
C GLU A 72 -0.79 -7.66 0.62
N ALA A 73 -1.15 -6.84 -0.39
CA ALA A 73 -2.45 -6.19 -0.43
C ALA A 73 -3.24 -6.65 -1.66
N THR A 74 -4.23 -7.50 -1.46
CA THR A 74 -5.11 -7.98 -2.53
C THR A 74 -6.19 -6.95 -2.83
N PHE A 75 -6.50 -6.75 -4.11
CA PHE A 75 -7.58 -5.86 -4.52
C PHE A 75 -8.51 -6.48 -5.56
N ASN A 76 -9.77 -6.07 -5.48
CA ASN A 76 -10.81 -6.40 -6.43
C ASN A 76 -11.74 -5.20 -6.62
N ARG A 77 -12.26 -4.99 -7.84
CA ARG A 77 -13.17 -3.89 -8.20
C ARG A 77 -12.67 -2.51 -7.75
N LYS A 78 -11.36 -2.24 -7.86
CA LYS A 78 -10.69 -0.98 -7.43
C LYS A 78 -10.66 -0.75 -5.92
N HIS A 79 -10.83 -1.80 -5.11
CA HIS A 79 -10.76 -1.74 -3.67
C HIS A 79 -9.80 -2.79 -3.13
N ILE A 80 -8.96 -2.40 -2.19
CA ILE A 80 -8.18 -3.31 -1.37
C ILE A 80 -9.15 -4.09 -0.48
N ILE A 81 -9.16 -5.40 -0.63
CA ILE A 81 -10.02 -6.31 0.11
C ILE A 81 -9.30 -6.89 1.33
N ASP A 82 -7.99 -7.09 1.21
CA ASP A 82 -7.18 -7.67 2.28
C ASP A 82 -5.76 -7.10 2.30
N MET A 83 -5.13 -7.12 3.47
CA MET A 83 -3.76 -6.65 3.70
C MET A 83 -3.08 -7.51 4.77
N ASN A 84 -2.23 -8.43 4.34
CA ASN A 84 -1.49 -9.34 5.21
C ASN A 84 -0.05 -8.90 5.35
N LEU A 85 0.47 -8.97 6.58
CA LEU A 85 1.90 -8.85 6.81
C LEU A 85 2.56 -10.13 6.27
N ILE A 86 3.67 -9.97 5.54
CA ILE A 86 4.48 -11.08 5.04
C ILE A 86 5.88 -10.92 5.65
N GLY A 87 6.37 -11.97 6.30
CA GLY A 87 7.65 -11.98 7.03
C GLY A 87 7.40 -12.13 8.52
#